data_AF-A0A352XKW2-F1
#
_entry.id   AF-A0A352XKW2-F1
#
_cell.length_a   1.000
_cell.length_b   1.000
_cell.length_c   1.000
_cell.angle_alpha   90.00
_cell.angle_beta   90.00
_cell.angle_gamma   90.00
#
_symmetry.space_group_name_H-M   'P 1'
#
loop_
_entity.id
_entity.type
_entity.pdbx_description
1 polymer ?
#
loop_
_entity_poly.entity_id
_entity_poly.type
_entity_poly.pdbx_seq_one_letter_code
_entity_poly.pdbx_strand_id
1 'polypeptide(L)'
;RVKIPRAAQTVAELNQATPGLEKMFPKLAQLLGKSEVSPHFTKLYENKIARIKQDATQLNELLSKHNFYDVETILHLRDPQTSRRVFLLQSEMDVVSDGSDGDRLATMPASIVESANYQPFTSYGWKKQTATPNPMVAGWEKRIGNANVELADPATSAVRKAWLRDRIEYLKRGIADMKARSFLVAEYDPFIVMPVHLLTATNDNYAPRVGDYAVVIYDQKLYPCIVGDGGPTFKAGEASLRMAKQLNARATPYNRPVSDLKVTYLVFPNSRDTERGPPDYEKWRKRCGELLIEIGGLGEGHALHVWENTFPQP
;
A
#
# COMPACT_ATOMS: atom_id res chain seq x y z
N ARG A 1 27.83 3.24 13.21
CA ARG A 1 27.39 2.39 12.08
C ARG A 1 26.08 1.72 12.49
N VAL A 2 24.99 1.90 11.75
CA VAL A 2 23.70 1.28 12.09
C VAL A 2 23.74 -0.20 11.71
N LYS A 3 23.26 -1.09 12.59
CA LYS A 3 23.21 -2.53 12.34
C LYS A 3 21.97 -2.85 11.49
N ILE A 4 22.19 -3.41 10.30
CA ILE A 4 21.13 -3.95 9.44
C ILE A 4 20.74 -5.33 10.00
N PRO A 5 19.44 -5.62 10.18
CA PRO A 5 19.00 -6.95 10.62
C PRO A 5 19.22 -8.00 9.52
N ARG A 6 19.29 -9.26 9.93
CA ARG A 6 19.38 -10.39 9.01
C ARG A 6 17.96 -10.83 8.66
N ALA A 7 17.70 -11.04 7.36
CA ALA A 7 16.42 -11.57 6.89
C ALA A 7 16.13 -12.98 7.41
N ALA A 8 14.93 -13.18 7.96
CA ALA A 8 14.36 -14.49 8.27
C ALA A 8 14.16 -15.33 7.00
N GLN A 9 14.53 -16.61 7.05
CA GLN A 9 14.56 -17.52 5.89
C GLN A 9 14.03 -18.93 6.19
N THR A 10 13.92 -19.29 7.47
CA THR A 10 13.45 -20.62 7.89
C THR A 10 12.03 -20.55 8.43
N VAL A 11 11.31 -21.69 8.42
CA VAL A 11 9.97 -21.80 9.01
C VAL A 11 9.96 -21.32 10.46
N ALA A 12 10.96 -21.73 11.25
CA ALA A 12 11.05 -21.35 12.66
C ALA A 12 11.21 -19.84 12.86
N GLU A 13 11.95 -19.15 11.98
CA GLU A 13 12.11 -17.69 12.04
C GLU A 13 10.85 -16.97 11.58
N LEU A 14 10.23 -17.40 10.45
CA LEU A 14 8.99 -16.78 9.98
C LEU A 14 7.85 -16.92 11.00
N ASN A 15 7.83 -18.01 11.76
CA ASN A 15 6.87 -18.25 12.83
C ASN A 15 7.06 -17.36 14.05
N GLN A 16 8.23 -16.76 14.26
CA GLN A 16 8.43 -15.78 15.34
C GLN A 16 7.63 -14.50 15.04
N ALA A 17 7.61 -14.08 13.77
CA ALA A 17 6.81 -12.96 13.30
C ALA A 17 5.31 -13.33 13.22
N THR A 18 4.98 -14.45 12.59
CA THR A 18 3.57 -14.89 12.42
C THR A 18 3.41 -16.31 12.96
N PRO A 19 3.08 -16.48 14.25
CA PRO A 19 2.88 -17.79 14.84
C PRO A 19 1.82 -18.61 14.10
N GLY A 20 2.14 -19.88 13.80
CA GLY A 20 1.24 -20.80 13.09
C GLY A 20 1.26 -20.67 11.56
N LEU A 21 2.19 -19.93 10.97
CA LEU A 21 2.31 -19.76 9.52
C LEU A 21 2.48 -21.11 8.79
N GLU A 22 3.21 -22.05 9.39
CA GLU A 22 3.40 -23.42 8.89
C GLU A 22 2.10 -24.24 8.88
N LYS A 23 1.18 -23.95 9.81
CA LYS A 23 -0.14 -24.59 9.85
C LYS A 23 -1.07 -23.98 8.80
N MET A 24 -0.98 -22.68 8.58
CA MET A 24 -1.73 -21.98 7.53
C MET A 24 -1.30 -22.41 6.12
N PHE A 25 0.00 -22.68 5.92
CA PHE A 25 0.57 -23.06 4.63
C PHE A 25 1.32 -24.40 4.74
N PRO A 26 0.64 -25.54 4.51
CA PRO A 26 1.23 -26.87 4.69
C PRO A 26 2.50 -27.12 3.85
N LYS A 27 2.63 -26.45 2.71
CA LYS A 27 3.82 -26.52 1.83
C LYS A 27 4.88 -25.44 2.09
N LEU A 28 4.79 -24.67 3.18
CA LEU A 28 5.73 -23.59 3.48
C LEU A 28 7.19 -24.06 3.48
N ALA A 29 7.49 -25.19 4.13
CA ALA A 29 8.84 -25.74 4.16
C ALA A 29 9.38 -26.07 2.75
N GLN A 30 8.52 -26.58 1.85
CA GLN A 30 8.86 -26.85 0.46
C GLN A 30 9.12 -25.56 -0.32
N LEU A 31 8.30 -24.52 -0.12
CA LEU A 31 8.49 -23.20 -0.75
C LEU A 31 9.81 -22.55 -0.33
N LEU A 32 10.18 -22.70 0.95
CA LEU A 32 11.41 -22.13 1.49
C LEU A 32 12.67 -22.86 1.04
N GLY A 33 12.59 -24.15 0.70
CA GLY A 33 13.74 -24.97 0.30
C GLY A 33 14.53 -24.44 -0.91
N LYS A 34 13.92 -23.60 -1.76
CA LYS A 34 14.57 -22.89 -2.87
C LYS A 34 14.32 -21.38 -2.83
N SER A 35 13.93 -20.86 -1.68
CA SER A 35 13.70 -19.43 -1.52
C SER A 35 15.02 -18.65 -1.53
N GLU A 36 14.92 -17.39 -1.93
CA GLU A 36 16.04 -16.46 -1.90
C GLU A 36 15.61 -15.19 -1.15
N VAL A 37 16.55 -14.60 -0.39
CA VAL A 37 16.34 -13.25 0.14
C VAL A 37 16.28 -12.28 -1.04
N SER A 38 15.20 -11.53 -1.14
CA SER A 38 15.02 -10.57 -2.21
C SER A 38 16.13 -9.51 -2.18
N PRO A 39 16.73 -9.13 -3.33
CA PRO A 39 17.66 -8.00 -3.39
C PRO A 39 17.00 -6.68 -2.92
N HIS A 40 15.66 -6.62 -2.94
CA HIS A 40 14.91 -5.48 -2.43
C HIS A 40 14.98 -5.32 -0.92
N PHE A 41 15.27 -6.38 -0.15
CA PHE A 41 15.54 -6.25 1.29
C PHE A 41 16.76 -5.35 1.51
N THR A 42 17.88 -5.68 0.85
CA THR A 42 19.11 -4.88 0.92
C THR A 42 18.86 -3.46 0.40
N LYS A 43 18.19 -3.33 -0.75
CA LYS A 43 17.93 -2.00 -1.34
C LYS A 43 17.10 -1.11 -0.43
N LEU A 44 16.09 -1.68 0.24
CA LEU A 44 15.26 -0.96 1.20
C LEU A 44 16.09 -0.42 2.36
N TYR A 45 17.00 -1.23 2.92
CA TYR A 45 17.91 -0.77 3.99
C TYR A 45 18.95 0.25 3.52
N GLU A 46 19.44 0.16 2.28
CA GLU A 46 20.27 1.22 1.68
C GLU A 46 19.52 2.56 1.64
N ASN A 47 18.25 2.55 1.18
CA ASN A 47 17.41 3.75 1.13
C ASN A 47 17.18 4.32 2.54
N LYS A 48 16.92 3.46 3.54
CA LYS A 48 16.78 3.87 4.95
C LYS A 48 18.05 4.53 5.48
N ILE A 49 19.23 3.96 5.20
CA ILE A 49 20.52 4.52 5.61
C ILE A 49 20.79 5.86 4.91
N ALA A 50 20.50 5.95 3.62
CA ALA A 50 20.65 7.20 2.86
C ALA A 50 19.78 8.32 3.43
N ARG A 51 18.52 8.01 3.76
CA ARG A 51 17.62 8.94 4.43
C ARG A 51 18.17 9.40 5.79
N ILE A 52 18.58 8.47 6.66
CA ILE A 52 19.16 8.84 7.97
C ILE A 52 20.35 9.80 7.82
N LYS A 53 21.21 9.58 6.83
CA LYS A 53 22.36 10.47 6.57
C LYS A 53 21.91 11.85 6.12
N GLN A 54 20.88 11.93 5.29
CA GLN A 54 20.30 13.19 4.81
C GLN A 54 19.61 13.96 5.94
N ASP A 55 18.84 13.28 6.79
CA ASP A 55 18.08 13.91 7.87
C ASP A 55 19.02 14.36 9.02
N ALA A 56 20.08 13.59 9.29
CA ALA A 56 21.08 13.93 10.30
C ALA A 56 21.83 15.24 9.99
N THR A 57 21.95 15.62 8.72
CA THR A 57 22.55 16.91 8.33
C THR A 57 21.55 18.07 8.36
N GLN A 58 20.25 17.80 8.51
CA GLN A 58 19.18 18.80 8.48
C GLN A 58 18.65 19.20 9.86
N LEU A 59 19.14 18.62 10.97
CA LEU A 59 18.83 18.93 12.39
C LEU A 59 17.33 19.02 12.79
N ASN A 60 16.39 18.85 11.85
CA ASN A 60 14.97 19.19 12.00
C ASN A 60 14.05 17.98 12.17
N GLU A 61 14.51 16.75 11.94
CA GLU A 61 13.72 15.53 12.17
C GLU A 61 14.33 14.65 13.26
N LEU A 62 13.51 14.24 14.23
CA LEU A 62 13.85 13.19 15.18
C LEU A 62 14.06 11.89 14.39
N LEU A 63 15.28 11.35 14.41
CA LEU A 63 15.61 10.05 13.86
C LEU A 63 14.79 8.96 14.57
N SER A 64 13.65 8.59 14.00
CA SER A 64 12.85 7.50 14.53
C SER A 64 13.47 6.17 14.10
N LYS A 65 13.91 5.37 15.09
CA LYS A 65 14.38 3.99 14.87
C LYS A 65 13.30 3.10 14.27
N HIS A 66 12.05 3.52 14.40
CA HIS A 66 10.89 2.73 14.06
C HIS A 66 10.87 2.35 12.57
N ASN A 67 10.84 3.34 11.67
CA ASN A 67 10.87 3.09 10.22
C ASN A 67 12.21 2.49 9.78
N PHE A 68 13.22 2.37 10.64
CA PHE A 68 14.46 1.69 10.26
C PHE A 68 14.33 0.18 10.39
N TYR A 69 13.59 -0.31 11.39
CA TYR A 69 13.49 -1.74 11.74
C TYR A 69 12.08 -2.30 11.49
N ASP A 70 11.34 -1.72 10.55
CA ASP A 70 9.96 -2.07 10.19
C ASP A 70 9.84 -3.35 9.34
N VAL A 71 10.95 -3.99 8.93
CA VAL A 71 10.96 -5.19 8.07
C VAL A 71 11.84 -6.30 8.66
N GLU A 72 11.23 -7.47 8.84
CA GLU A 72 11.89 -8.71 9.27
C GLU A 72 12.53 -9.44 8.07
N THR A 73 11.77 -9.61 6.98
CA THR A 73 12.27 -10.29 5.78
C THR A 73 11.52 -9.91 4.51
N ILE A 74 12.19 -10.08 3.37
CA ILE A 74 11.58 -10.13 2.05
C ILE A 74 12.15 -11.33 1.32
N LEU A 75 11.29 -12.28 0.94
CA LEU A 75 11.68 -13.51 0.27
C LEU A 75 11.03 -13.63 -1.11
N HIS A 76 11.82 -14.15 -2.05
CA HIS A 76 11.32 -14.68 -3.31
C HIS A 76 11.06 -16.18 -3.13
N LEU A 77 9.80 -16.59 -3.22
CA LEU A 77 9.40 -17.99 -3.18
C LEU A 77 8.92 -18.42 -4.54
N ARG A 78 9.17 -19.68 -4.89
CA ARG A 78 8.64 -20.29 -6.11
C ARG A 78 8.21 -21.71 -5.84
N ASP A 79 6.93 -22.00 -6.07
CA ASP A 79 6.46 -23.37 -6.00
C ASP A 79 7.13 -24.21 -7.11
N PRO A 80 7.76 -25.34 -6.78
CA PRO A 80 8.52 -26.12 -7.78
C PRO A 80 7.62 -26.89 -8.74
N GLN A 81 6.33 -27.08 -8.44
CA GLN A 81 5.38 -27.81 -9.28
C GLN A 81 4.64 -26.87 -10.23
N THR A 82 4.09 -25.77 -9.72
CA THR A 82 3.29 -24.82 -10.50
C THR A 82 4.12 -23.66 -11.07
N SER A 83 5.37 -23.51 -10.63
CA SER A 83 6.21 -22.34 -10.89
C SER A 83 5.63 -21.02 -10.39
N ARG A 84 4.57 -21.04 -9.55
CA ARG A 84 3.97 -19.84 -8.98
C ARG A 84 5.01 -19.10 -8.15
N ARG A 85 5.29 -17.87 -8.55
CA ARG A 85 6.10 -16.92 -7.79
C ARG A 85 5.26 -16.31 -6.68
N VAL A 86 5.88 -16.14 -5.52
CA VAL A 86 5.33 -15.38 -4.40
C VAL A 86 6.41 -14.43 -3.91
N PHE A 87 6.02 -13.18 -3.70
CA PHE A 87 6.80 -12.22 -2.95
C PHE A 87 6.26 -12.22 -1.52
N LEU A 88 7.08 -12.69 -0.58
CA LEU A 88 6.73 -12.71 0.84
C LEU A 88 7.44 -11.55 1.53
N LEU A 89 6.70 -10.76 2.29
CA LEU A 89 7.22 -9.70 3.17
C LEU A 89 6.72 -9.95 4.59
N GLN A 90 7.60 -9.86 5.59
CA GLN A 90 7.21 -9.76 6.99
C GLN A 90 7.63 -8.41 7.54
N SER A 91 6.67 -7.69 8.11
CA SER A 91 6.85 -6.32 8.60
C SER A 91 5.83 -5.99 9.67
N GLU A 92 5.87 -4.75 10.14
CA GLU A 92 4.72 -4.15 10.82
C GLU A 92 3.61 -3.73 9.83
N MET A 93 2.68 -2.87 10.29
CA MET A 93 1.68 -2.23 9.43
C MET A 93 1.47 -0.75 9.83
N ASP A 94 1.90 0.17 8.97
CA ASP A 94 1.51 1.59 8.92
C ASP A 94 0.21 1.77 8.12
N VAL A 95 -0.34 2.99 8.09
CA VAL A 95 -1.67 3.25 7.53
C VAL A 95 -1.61 4.29 6.40
N VAL A 96 -2.25 3.96 5.27
CA VAL A 96 -2.65 4.96 4.26
C VAL A 96 -4.13 5.28 4.43
N SER A 97 -4.47 6.57 4.34
CA SER A 97 -5.86 7.07 4.43
C SER A 97 -6.38 7.69 3.15
N ASP A 98 -5.50 7.81 2.15
CA ASP A 98 -5.72 8.54 0.91
C ASP A 98 -6.63 7.80 -0.09
N GLY A 99 -6.98 8.50 -1.16
CA GLY A 99 -7.75 7.98 -2.28
C GLY A 99 -9.19 8.50 -2.36
N SER A 100 -9.75 8.56 -3.57
CA SER A 100 -11.08 9.14 -3.78
C SER A 100 -11.79 8.52 -4.96
N ASP A 101 -13.12 8.45 -4.87
CA ASP A 101 -13.95 7.80 -5.87
C ASP A 101 -15.29 8.51 -5.98
N GLY A 102 -15.46 9.34 -7.02
CA GLY A 102 -16.74 10.01 -7.25
C GLY A 102 -17.88 9.09 -7.68
N ASP A 103 -17.58 7.88 -8.20
CA ASP A 103 -18.61 6.94 -8.63
C ASP A 103 -19.22 6.20 -7.43
N ARG A 104 -18.43 5.89 -6.40
CA ARG A 104 -18.87 5.16 -5.19
C ARG A 104 -19.04 6.05 -3.94
N LEU A 105 -18.44 7.23 -3.92
CA LEU A 105 -18.45 8.14 -2.77
C LEU A 105 -18.50 9.61 -3.22
N ALA A 106 -19.71 10.07 -3.53
CA ALA A 106 -19.96 11.43 -4.04
C ALA A 106 -19.61 12.55 -3.05
N THR A 107 -19.60 12.25 -1.74
CA THR A 107 -19.31 13.21 -0.67
C THR A 107 -18.30 12.63 0.32
N MET A 108 -17.43 13.49 0.84
CA MET A 108 -16.47 13.15 1.89
C MET A 108 -16.50 14.23 2.97
N PRO A 109 -16.13 13.89 4.22
CA PRO A 109 -16.07 14.87 5.31
C PRO A 109 -15.23 16.10 4.99
N ALA A 110 -15.63 17.26 5.52
CA ALA A 110 -14.90 18.52 5.41
C ALA A 110 -13.42 18.37 5.83
N SER A 111 -13.18 17.63 6.92
CA SER A 111 -11.84 17.34 7.43
C SER A 111 -10.92 16.63 6.43
N ILE A 112 -11.49 15.91 5.45
CA ILE A 112 -10.75 15.28 4.36
C ILE A 112 -10.61 16.22 3.17
N VAL A 113 -11.73 16.76 2.66
CA VAL A 113 -11.72 17.57 1.42
C VAL A 113 -10.95 18.89 1.58
N GLU A 114 -10.86 19.41 2.81
CA GLU A 114 -10.12 20.63 3.12
C GLU A 114 -8.67 20.35 3.53
N SER A 115 -8.30 19.10 3.82
CA SER A 115 -6.94 18.73 4.28
C SER A 115 -5.87 19.03 3.24
N ALA A 116 -4.77 19.63 3.68
CA ALA A 116 -3.59 19.88 2.85
C ALA A 116 -2.77 18.60 2.57
N ASN A 117 -2.92 17.59 3.43
CA ASN A 117 -2.10 16.37 3.40
C ASN A 117 -2.81 15.20 2.70
N TYR A 118 -4.12 15.29 2.48
CA TYR A 118 -4.89 14.24 1.83
C TYR A 118 -4.63 14.21 0.32
N GLN A 119 -4.28 13.05 -0.19
CA GLN A 119 -4.09 12.80 -1.61
C GLN A 119 -5.32 12.05 -2.17
N PRO A 120 -5.95 12.56 -3.24
CA PRO A 120 -7.14 11.92 -3.79
C PRO A 120 -6.82 10.70 -4.67
N PHE A 121 -5.54 10.37 -4.84
CA PHE A 121 -5.07 9.39 -5.81
C PHE A 121 -4.44 8.19 -5.11
N THR A 122 -4.73 7.00 -5.61
CA THR A 122 -3.90 5.81 -5.43
C THR A 122 -3.29 5.41 -6.77
N SER A 123 -2.20 4.66 -6.75
CA SER A 123 -1.58 4.14 -7.98
C SER A 123 -2.51 3.21 -8.77
N TYR A 124 -3.35 2.45 -8.07
CA TYR A 124 -4.46 1.72 -8.67
C TYR A 124 -5.62 2.68 -8.93
N GLY A 125 -6.04 2.77 -10.19
CA GLY A 125 -7.18 3.58 -10.60
C GLY A 125 -7.72 3.08 -11.93
N TRP A 126 -8.99 3.34 -12.17
CA TRP A 126 -9.73 2.89 -13.35
C TRP A 126 -10.51 4.04 -13.97
N LYS A 127 -11.00 3.83 -15.19
CA LYS A 127 -11.80 4.82 -15.90
C LYS A 127 -13.10 5.08 -15.13
N LYS A 128 -13.46 6.35 -15.02
CA LYS A 128 -14.70 6.77 -14.38
C LYS A 128 -15.93 6.14 -15.05
N GLN A 129 -16.90 5.73 -14.24
CA GLN A 129 -18.11 5.02 -14.70
C GLN A 129 -19.36 5.90 -14.75
N THR A 130 -19.38 7.01 -14.00
CA THR A 130 -20.55 7.90 -13.90
C THR A 130 -20.17 9.36 -14.16
N ALA A 131 -21.18 10.23 -14.23
CA ALA A 131 -20.99 11.68 -14.31
C ALA A 131 -20.81 12.35 -12.92
N THR A 132 -20.96 11.59 -11.83
CA THR A 132 -20.90 12.13 -10.46
C THR A 132 -19.52 12.71 -10.19
N PRO A 133 -19.38 13.99 -9.84
CA PRO A 133 -18.08 14.60 -9.60
C PRO A 133 -17.33 13.90 -8.45
N ASN A 134 -16.01 13.82 -8.57
CA ASN A 134 -15.18 13.41 -7.44
C ASN A 134 -15.26 14.47 -6.32
N PRO A 135 -15.45 14.07 -5.04
CA PRO A 135 -15.69 14.99 -3.92
C PRO A 135 -14.54 15.99 -3.68
N MET A 136 -13.33 15.69 -4.15
CA MET A 136 -12.14 16.52 -3.94
C MET A 136 -12.01 17.65 -4.98
N VAL A 137 -12.72 17.56 -6.11
CA VAL A 137 -12.56 18.49 -7.26
C VAL A 137 -12.89 19.93 -6.87
N ALA A 138 -14.04 20.18 -6.24
CA ALA A 138 -14.46 21.53 -5.88
C ALA A 138 -13.46 22.21 -4.92
N GLY A 139 -12.93 21.47 -3.95
CA GLY A 139 -11.92 21.95 -3.03
C GLY A 139 -10.61 22.31 -3.74
N TRP A 140 -10.19 21.52 -4.73
CA TRP A 140 -9.00 21.79 -5.52
C TRP A 140 -9.19 22.97 -6.49
N GLU A 141 -10.38 23.14 -7.08
CA GLU A 141 -10.73 24.30 -7.91
C GLU A 141 -10.70 25.59 -7.07
N LYS A 142 -11.22 25.56 -5.84
CA LYS A 142 -11.12 26.68 -4.89
C LYS A 142 -9.66 27.03 -4.55
N ARG A 143 -8.79 26.02 -4.35
CA ARG A 143 -7.35 26.23 -4.10
C ARG A 143 -6.65 26.91 -5.28
N ILE A 144 -7.01 26.56 -6.51
CA ILE A 144 -6.52 27.25 -7.72
C ILE A 144 -6.99 28.70 -7.74
N GLY A 145 -8.27 28.96 -7.44
CA GLY A 145 -8.82 30.31 -7.35
C GLY A 145 -8.03 31.19 -6.36
N ASN A 146 -7.83 30.68 -5.14
CA ASN A 146 -7.05 31.38 -4.11
C ASN A 146 -5.59 31.62 -4.54
N ALA A 147 -4.95 30.63 -5.17
CA ALA A 147 -3.58 30.76 -5.67
C ALA A 147 -3.47 31.81 -6.77
N ASN A 148 -4.47 31.93 -7.65
CA ASN A 148 -4.50 32.97 -8.69
C ASN A 148 -4.65 34.37 -8.10
N VAL A 149 -5.47 34.53 -7.04
CA VAL A 149 -5.58 35.80 -6.31
C VAL A 149 -4.23 36.18 -5.69
N GLU A 150 -3.56 35.25 -4.99
CA GLU A 150 -2.24 35.49 -4.40
C GLU A 150 -1.16 35.79 -5.47
N LEU A 151 -1.25 35.16 -6.63
CA LEU A 151 -0.33 35.39 -7.75
C LEU A 151 -0.45 36.81 -8.33
N ALA A 152 -1.65 37.38 -8.32
CA ALA A 152 -1.95 38.72 -8.80
C ALA A 152 -1.52 39.83 -7.82
N ASP A 153 -1.33 39.50 -6.54
CA ASP A 153 -0.89 40.45 -5.52
C ASP A 153 0.55 40.97 -5.82
N PRO A 154 0.74 42.30 -5.93
CA PRO A 154 2.07 42.90 -6.07
C PRO A 154 3.03 42.60 -4.91
N ALA A 155 2.51 42.35 -3.70
CA ALA A 155 3.32 42.05 -2.52
C ALA A 155 3.89 40.62 -2.50
N THR A 156 3.38 39.72 -3.34
CA THR A 156 3.83 38.32 -3.40
C THR A 156 5.23 38.23 -4.02
N SER A 157 6.17 37.60 -3.30
CA SER A 157 7.56 37.46 -3.74
C SER A 157 7.72 36.60 -5.00
N ALA A 158 8.79 36.82 -5.76
CA ALA A 158 9.05 36.05 -7.00
C ALA A 158 9.14 34.53 -6.76
N VAL A 159 9.78 34.12 -5.66
CA VAL A 159 9.90 32.70 -5.26
C VAL A 159 8.53 32.10 -4.97
N ARG A 160 7.67 32.84 -4.25
CA ARG A 160 6.31 32.39 -3.96
C ARG A 160 5.46 32.31 -5.22
N LYS A 161 5.58 33.26 -6.14
CA LYS A 161 4.91 33.23 -7.45
C LYS A 161 5.32 32.01 -8.28
N ALA A 162 6.60 31.64 -8.29
CA ALA A 162 7.07 30.42 -8.95
C ALA A 162 6.41 29.17 -8.35
N TRP A 163 6.44 29.04 -7.01
CA TRP A 163 5.79 27.93 -6.30
C TRP A 163 4.29 27.84 -6.58
N LEU A 164 3.58 28.98 -6.59
CA LEU A 164 2.13 29.02 -6.88
C LEU A 164 1.81 28.50 -8.28
N ARG A 165 2.61 28.86 -9.29
CA ARG A 165 2.43 28.37 -10.67
C ARG A 165 2.59 26.86 -10.74
N ASP A 166 3.65 26.31 -10.15
CA ASP A 166 3.87 24.87 -10.09
C ASP A 166 2.75 24.14 -9.36
N ARG A 167 2.27 24.73 -8.26
CA ARG A 167 1.15 24.20 -7.48
C ARG A 167 -0.16 24.21 -8.28
N ILE A 168 -0.45 25.28 -9.01
CA ILE A 168 -1.63 25.37 -9.88
C ILE A 168 -1.59 24.29 -10.95
N GLU A 169 -0.45 24.09 -11.62
CA GLU A 169 -0.31 23.07 -12.66
C GLU A 169 -0.45 21.65 -12.10
N TYR A 170 0.09 21.39 -10.91
CA TYR A 170 -0.17 20.13 -10.19
C TYR A 170 -1.66 19.91 -9.92
N LEU A 171 -2.36 20.93 -9.38
CA LEU A 171 -3.78 20.84 -9.07
C LEU A 171 -4.63 20.63 -10.32
N LYS A 172 -4.34 21.33 -11.43
CA LYS A 172 -5.04 21.17 -12.71
C LYS A 172 -4.92 19.75 -13.24
N ARG A 173 -3.71 19.17 -13.25
CA ARG A 173 -3.49 17.79 -13.69
C ARG A 173 -4.29 16.82 -12.82
N GLY A 174 -4.25 17.01 -11.50
CA GLY A 174 -5.01 16.16 -10.59
C GLY A 174 -6.53 16.28 -10.76
N ILE A 175 -7.05 17.49 -10.98
CA ILE A 175 -8.47 17.69 -11.29
C ILE A 175 -8.86 16.98 -12.59
N ALA A 176 -8.05 17.09 -13.63
CA ALA A 176 -8.29 16.39 -14.90
C ALA A 176 -8.33 14.87 -14.68
N ASP A 177 -7.43 14.36 -13.84
CA ASP A 177 -7.36 12.95 -13.49
C ASP A 177 -8.59 12.47 -12.71
N MET A 178 -9.01 13.21 -11.68
CA MET A 178 -10.24 12.92 -10.91
C MET A 178 -11.53 13.05 -11.74
N LYS A 179 -11.50 13.84 -12.83
CA LYS A 179 -12.62 13.94 -13.78
C LYS A 179 -12.67 12.72 -14.72
N ALA A 180 -11.53 12.09 -15.00
CA ALA A 180 -11.42 10.97 -15.93
C ALA A 180 -11.41 9.58 -15.27
N ARG A 181 -11.00 9.51 -14.00
CA ARG A 181 -10.73 8.26 -13.28
C ARG A 181 -11.29 8.25 -11.85
N SER A 182 -11.42 7.03 -11.34
CA SER A 182 -11.75 6.72 -9.94
C SER A 182 -10.60 5.89 -9.34
N PHE A 183 -10.44 5.98 -8.02
CA PHE A 183 -9.32 5.40 -7.28
C PHE A 183 -9.83 4.57 -6.11
N LEU A 184 -8.96 3.76 -5.51
CA LEU A 184 -9.30 3.08 -4.26
C LEU A 184 -9.53 4.14 -3.18
N VAL A 185 -10.43 3.89 -2.23
CA VAL A 185 -10.65 4.76 -1.07
C VAL A 185 -10.20 4.01 0.17
N ALA A 186 -9.12 4.45 0.82
CA ALA A 186 -8.48 3.65 1.86
C ALA A 186 -9.37 3.30 3.06
N GLU A 187 -10.38 4.11 3.37
CA GLU A 187 -11.35 3.79 4.44
C GLU A 187 -12.29 2.63 4.07
N TYR A 188 -12.50 2.37 2.79
CA TYR A 188 -13.50 1.42 2.32
C TYR A 188 -12.93 0.25 1.52
N ASP A 189 -11.77 0.37 0.90
CA ASP A 189 -11.18 -0.67 0.05
C ASP A 189 -9.98 -1.34 0.73
N PRO A 190 -9.90 -2.69 0.80
CA PRO A 190 -8.76 -3.40 1.36
C PRO A 190 -7.62 -3.49 0.34
N PHE A 191 -6.50 -2.82 0.60
CA PHE A 191 -5.30 -2.90 -0.23
C PHE A 191 -4.03 -2.69 0.58
N ILE A 192 -2.91 -3.07 -0.01
CA ILE A 192 -1.56 -2.85 0.55
C ILE A 192 -0.78 -1.84 -0.29
N VAL A 193 0.20 -1.23 0.34
CA VAL A 193 1.11 -0.26 -0.26
C VAL A 193 2.50 -0.87 -0.33
N MET A 194 3.12 -0.79 -1.50
CA MET A 194 4.49 -1.25 -1.72
C MET A 194 5.42 -0.07 -1.96
N PRO A 195 6.67 -0.11 -1.47
CA PRO A 195 7.66 0.92 -1.80
C PRO A 195 7.73 1.14 -3.32
N VAL A 196 7.71 2.39 -3.79
CA VAL A 196 7.70 2.67 -5.24
C VAL A 196 8.87 2.04 -6.00
N HIS A 197 10.04 1.90 -5.36
CA HIS A 197 11.20 1.26 -5.99
C HIS A 197 11.00 -0.23 -6.31
N LEU A 198 10.11 -0.93 -5.57
CA LEU A 198 9.68 -2.30 -5.89
C LEU A 198 8.73 -2.28 -7.08
N LEU A 199 7.75 -1.37 -7.07
CA LEU A 199 6.76 -1.26 -8.14
C LEU A 199 7.38 -0.93 -9.50
N THR A 200 8.48 -0.18 -9.52
CA THR A 200 9.21 0.21 -10.73
C THR A 200 10.34 -0.75 -11.11
N ALA A 201 10.57 -1.83 -10.36
CA ALA A 201 11.67 -2.77 -10.61
C ALA A 201 11.33 -3.74 -11.76
N THR A 202 11.26 -3.23 -12.99
CA THR A 202 10.78 -3.97 -14.18
C THR A 202 11.57 -5.23 -14.51
N ASN A 203 12.84 -5.31 -14.07
CA ASN A 203 13.73 -6.44 -14.36
C ASN A 203 13.62 -7.59 -13.36
N ASP A 204 12.77 -7.46 -12.33
CA ASP A 204 12.51 -8.52 -11.37
C ASP A 204 11.09 -9.08 -11.55
N ASN A 205 11.03 -10.39 -11.82
CA ASN A 205 9.79 -11.14 -12.02
C ASN A 205 9.05 -11.46 -10.72
N TYR A 206 9.69 -11.26 -9.57
CA TYR A 206 9.08 -11.36 -8.25
C TYR A 206 8.59 -10.01 -7.73
N ALA A 207 9.01 -8.89 -8.33
CA ALA A 207 8.64 -7.59 -7.84
C ALA A 207 7.13 -7.34 -8.00
N PRO A 208 6.44 -6.92 -6.91
CA PRO A 208 5.03 -6.56 -6.95
C PRO A 208 4.71 -5.49 -7.99
N ARG A 209 3.49 -5.53 -8.52
CA ARG A 209 2.94 -4.48 -9.38
C ARG A 209 1.56 -4.07 -8.90
N VAL A 210 1.22 -2.81 -9.19
CA VAL A 210 -0.10 -2.26 -8.91
C VAL A 210 -1.19 -3.14 -9.55
N GLY A 211 -2.11 -3.62 -8.72
CA GLY A 211 -3.20 -4.52 -9.07
C GLY A 211 -2.90 -6.01 -8.87
N ASP A 212 -1.66 -6.39 -8.58
CA ASP A 212 -1.37 -7.80 -8.26
C ASP A 212 -2.15 -8.20 -7.00
N TYR A 213 -2.70 -9.41 -7.02
CA TYR A 213 -3.42 -9.97 -5.88
C TYR A 213 -2.46 -10.24 -4.73
N ALA A 214 -2.94 -10.02 -3.52
CA ALA A 214 -2.17 -10.20 -2.30
C ALA A 214 -3.05 -10.73 -1.16
N VAL A 215 -2.41 -11.34 -0.18
CA VAL A 215 -3.04 -11.79 1.06
C VAL A 215 -2.23 -11.27 2.24
N VAL A 216 -2.89 -10.53 3.12
CA VAL A 216 -2.32 -10.10 4.40
C VAL A 216 -2.67 -11.15 5.45
N ILE A 217 -1.68 -11.56 6.24
CA ILE A 217 -1.86 -12.50 7.33
C ILE A 217 -1.52 -11.80 8.64
N TYR A 218 -2.48 -11.86 9.57
CA TYR A 218 -2.31 -11.34 10.92
C TYR A 218 -3.21 -12.14 11.88
N ASP A 219 -2.65 -12.54 13.01
CA ASP A 219 -3.35 -13.30 14.05
C ASP A 219 -4.14 -14.50 13.49
N GLN A 220 -3.44 -15.32 12.67
CA GLN A 220 -3.97 -16.51 12.01
C GLN A 220 -5.17 -16.28 11.05
N LYS A 221 -5.46 -15.02 10.72
CA LYS A 221 -6.49 -14.65 9.72
C LYS A 221 -5.83 -14.22 8.42
N LEU A 222 -6.50 -14.53 7.31
CA LEU A 222 -6.02 -14.28 5.95
C LEU A 222 -6.96 -13.31 5.24
N TYR A 223 -6.45 -12.14 4.87
CA TYR A 223 -7.22 -11.05 4.30
C TYR A 223 -6.86 -10.86 2.82
N PRO A 224 -7.75 -11.25 1.88
CA PRO A 224 -7.49 -11.06 0.45
C PRO A 224 -7.57 -9.57 0.09
N CYS A 225 -6.65 -9.11 -0.75
CA CYS A 225 -6.56 -7.72 -1.19
C CYS A 225 -5.76 -7.62 -2.49
N ILE A 226 -5.40 -6.40 -2.88
CA ILE A 226 -4.48 -6.13 -3.99
C ILE A 226 -3.37 -5.17 -3.56
N VAL A 227 -2.31 -5.11 -4.36
CA VAL A 227 -1.35 -4.00 -4.32
C VAL A 227 -2.02 -2.75 -4.89
N GLY A 228 -2.43 -1.84 -4.00
CA GLY A 228 -3.23 -0.67 -4.36
C GLY A 228 -2.42 0.58 -4.61
N ASP A 229 -1.28 0.74 -3.92
CA ASP A 229 -0.52 1.99 -3.98
C ASP A 229 0.99 1.84 -3.84
N GLY A 230 1.69 2.93 -4.18
CA GLY A 230 3.12 3.11 -4.09
C GLY A 230 3.50 4.05 -2.96
N GLY A 231 4.21 3.52 -1.95
CA GLY A 231 4.67 4.28 -0.80
C GLY A 231 6.13 4.73 -0.90
N PRO A 232 6.64 5.44 0.12
CA PRO A 232 8.01 5.90 0.16
C PRO A 232 9.03 4.77 0.00
N THR A 233 10.19 5.06 -0.61
CA THR A 233 11.21 4.04 -0.95
C THR A 233 11.92 3.41 0.24
N PHE A 234 11.71 3.93 1.45
CA PHE A 234 12.40 3.58 2.69
C PHE A 234 11.44 3.07 3.78
N LYS A 235 10.13 2.90 3.51
CA LYS A 235 9.18 2.26 4.44
C LYS A 235 8.57 1.04 3.77
N ALA A 236 8.21 0.01 4.53
CA ALA A 236 7.39 -1.08 4.03
C ALA A 236 6.40 -1.54 5.10
N GLY A 237 5.39 -2.30 4.68
CA GLY A 237 4.30 -2.70 5.57
C GLY A 237 3.34 -1.55 5.80
N GLU A 238 2.61 -1.14 4.77
CA GLU A 238 1.55 -0.14 4.87
C GLU A 238 0.30 -0.69 4.17
N ALA A 239 -0.87 -0.42 4.74
CA ALA A 239 -2.14 -0.88 4.19
C ALA A 239 -3.23 0.16 4.39
N SER A 240 -4.33 -0.04 3.66
CA SER A 240 -5.48 0.87 3.72
C SER A 240 -6.06 0.96 5.13
N LEU A 241 -6.62 2.12 5.48
CA LEU A 241 -7.30 2.33 6.76
C LEU A 241 -8.38 1.28 7.04
N ARG A 242 -9.04 0.74 6.01
CA ARG A 242 -9.97 -0.39 6.11
C ARG A 242 -9.28 -1.63 6.67
N MET A 243 -8.16 -2.04 6.06
CA MET A 243 -7.36 -3.18 6.54
C MET A 243 -6.88 -2.93 7.97
N ALA A 244 -6.36 -1.72 8.24
CA ALA A 244 -5.88 -1.35 9.56
C ALA A 244 -6.97 -1.46 10.63
N LYS A 245 -8.18 -0.93 10.39
CA LYS A 245 -9.33 -1.04 11.28
C LYS A 245 -9.78 -2.49 11.48
N GLN A 246 -9.65 -3.33 10.46
CA GLN A 246 -9.95 -4.75 10.54
C GLN A 246 -8.98 -5.50 11.47
N LEU A 247 -7.69 -5.13 11.46
CA LEU A 247 -6.69 -5.72 12.36
C LEU A 247 -6.81 -5.16 13.78
N ASN A 248 -7.11 -3.87 13.89
CA ASN A 248 -7.24 -3.16 15.15
C ASN A 248 -8.27 -2.02 15.02
N ALA A 249 -9.42 -2.17 15.69
CA ALA A 249 -10.52 -1.21 15.61
C ALA A 249 -10.16 0.21 16.07
N ARG A 250 -9.05 0.40 16.81
CA ARG A 250 -8.55 1.72 17.23
C ARG A 250 -7.67 2.41 16.18
N ALA A 251 -7.41 1.76 15.05
CA ALA A 251 -6.57 2.33 14.01
C ALA A 251 -7.21 3.59 13.41
N THR A 252 -6.38 4.60 13.19
CA THR A 252 -6.73 5.87 12.54
C THR A 252 -5.61 6.25 11.57
N PRO A 253 -5.77 7.28 10.73
CA PRO A 253 -4.66 7.79 9.92
C PRO A 253 -3.42 8.19 10.73
N TYR A 254 -3.57 8.40 12.05
CA TYR A 254 -2.49 8.79 12.96
C TYR A 254 -2.19 7.73 14.03
N ASN A 255 -2.90 6.60 14.01
CA ASN A 255 -2.73 5.52 14.96
C ASN A 255 -2.67 4.19 14.22
N ARG A 256 -1.48 3.61 14.16
CA ARG A 256 -1.20 2.36 13.45
C ARG A 256 -1.84 1.14 14.10
N PRO A 257 -2.19 0.10 13.32
CA PRO A 257 -2.80 -1.11 13.83
C PRO A 257 -1.79 -2.04 14.53
N VAL A 258 -0.57 -2.16 14.00
CA VAL A 258 0.45 -3.11 14.46
C VAL A 258 1.82 -2.43 14.41
N SER A 259 2.54 -2.39 15.54
CA SER A 259 3.88 -1.76 15.65
C SER A 259 5.04 -2.76 15.76
N ASP A 260 4.72 -4.04 15.89
CA ASP A 260 5.68 -5.15 15.91
C ASP A 260 5.72 -5.81 14.53
N LEU A 261 6.78 -6.58 14.24
CA LEU A 261 6.97 -7.31 12.99
C LEU A 261 6.09 -8.58 12.91
N LYS A 262 4.77 -8.40 13.03
CA LYS A 262 3.79 -9.49 13.19
C LYS A 262 2.88 -9.70 11.98
N VAL A 263 3.06 -8.92 10.92
CA VAL A 263 2.24 -9.01 9.71
C VAL A 263 3.03 -9.67 8.60
N THR A 264 2.44 -10.70 7.98
CA THR A 264 2.98 -11.31 6.77
C THR A 264 2.14 -10.89 5.57
N TYR A 265 2.79 -10.52 4.48
CA TYR A 265 2.18 -10.13 3.21
C TYR A 265 2.64 -11.13 2.17
N LEU A 266 1.70 -11.82 1.53
CA LEU A 266 1.95 -12.64 0.34
C LEU A 266 1.43 -11.91 -0.87
N VAL A 267 2.31 -11.47 -1.76
CA VAL A 267 1.93 -10.90 -3.05
C VAL A 267 2.19 -11.94 -4.13
N PHE A 268 1.28 -12.05 -5.08
CA PHE A 268 1.40 -12.94 -6.23
C PHE A 268 1.78 -12.11 -7.47
N PRO A 269 3.06 -12.02 -7.85
CA PRO A 269 3.49 -11.14 -8.93
C PRO A 269 2.90 -11.58 -10.27
N ASN A 270 2.57 -10.59 -11.12
CA ASN A 270 1.96 -10.81 -12.44
C ASN A 270 0.62 -11.57 -12.37
N SER A 271 -0.15 -11.34 -11.31
CA SER A 271 -1.49 -11.91 -11.15
C SER A 271 -2.61 -10.90 -11.43
N ARG A 272 -2.27 -9.61 -11.56
CA ARG A 272 -3.23 -8.53 -11.82
C ARG A 272 -4.07 -8.78 -13.06
N ASP A 273 -5.31 -8.28 -13.00
CA ASP A 273 -6.17 -8.23 -14.17
C ASP A 273 -5.56 -7.35 -15.28
N THR A 274 -5.85 -7.69 -16.54
CA THR A 274 -5.43 -6.91 -17.71
C THR A 274 -6.00 -5.50 -17.65
N GLU A 275 -7.28 -5.38 -17.28
CA GLU A 275 -7.98 -4.11 -17.12
C GLU A 275 -8.27 -3.86 -15.64
N ARG A 276 -8.02 -2.63 -15.18
CA ARG A 276 -8.36 -2.20 -13.83
C ARG A 276 -9.81 -1.78 -13.79
N GLY A 277 -10.51 -2.18 -12.73
CA GLY A 277 -11.91 -1.84 -12.51
C GLY A 277 -12.18 -1.51 -11.04
N PRO A 278 -13.42 -1.14 -10.70
CA PRO A 278 -13.80 -0.96 -9.32
C PRO A 278 -13.58 -2.26 -8.52
N PRO A 279 -13.26 -2.16 -7.23
CA PRO A 279 -13.11 -3.32 -6.36
C PRO A 279 -14.31 -4.26 -6.38
N ASP A 280 -14.01 -5.54 -6.56
CA ASP A 280 -14.95 -6.66 -6.47
C ASP A 280 -14.35 -7.66 -5.47
N TYR A 281 -14.83 -7.61 -4.24
CA TYR A 281 -14.24 -8.36 -3.14
C TYR A 281 -14.46 -9.86 -3.25
N GLU A 282 -15.57 -10.30 -3.86
CA GLU A 282 -15.82 -11.72 -4.10
C GLU A 282 -14.84 -12.25 -5.14
N LYS A 283 -14.66 -11.53 -6.25
CA LYS A 283 -13.64 -11.84 -7.26
C LYS A 283 -12.25 -11.88 -6.64
N TRP A 284 -11.88 -10.88 -5.84
CA TRP A 284 -10.55 -10.82 -5.21
C TRP A 284 -10.32 -12.00 -4.28
N ARG A 285 -11.31 -12.35 -3.46
CA ARG A 285 -11.24 -13.53 -2.59
C ARG A 285 -11.06 -14.80 -3.41
N LYS A 286 -11.85 -14.99 -4.47
CA LYS A 286 -11.75 -16.15 -5.37
C LYS A 286 -10.36 -16.25 -6.00
N ARG A 287 -9.86 -15.17 -6.61
CA ARG A 287 -8.54 -15.13 -7.26
C ARG A 287 -7.39 -15.38 -6.28
N CYS A 288 -7.44 -14.80 -5.08
CA CYS A 288 -6.47 -15.10 -4.03
C CYS A 288 -6.52 -16.58 -3.64
N GLY A 289 -7.71 -17.17 -3.53
CA GLY A 289 -7.89 -18.60 -3.22
C GLY A 289 -7.27 -19.51 -4.28
N GLU A 290 -7.48 -19.21 -5.56
CA GLU A 290 -6.88 -19.94 -6.68
C GLU A 290 -5.35 -19.86 -6.66
N LEU A 291 -4.79 -18.67 -6.44
CA LEU A 291 -3.34 -18.47 -6.32
C LEU A 291 -2.72 -19.19 -5.11
N LEU A 292 -3.47 -19.27 -4.01
CA LEU A 292 -3.08 -20.03 -2.82
C LEU A 292 -3.04 -21.53 -3.09
N ILE A 293 -4.00 -22.07 -3.86
CA ILE A 293 -4.00 -23.48 -4.28
C ILE A 293 -2.74 -23.80 -5.09
N GLU A 294 -2.30 -22.89 -5.96
CA GLU A 294 -1.08 -23.06 -6.76
C GLU A 294 0.21 -23.20 -5.91
N ILE A 295 0.20 -22.79 -4.64
CA ILE A 295 1.34 -22.91 -3.72
C ILE A 295 1.10 -23.95 -2.60
N GLY A 296 0.10 -24.81 -2.75
CA GLY A 296 -0.21 -25.89 -1.80
C GLY A 296 -1.52 -25.76 -1.04
N GLY A 297 -2.26 -24.67 -1.24
CA GLY A 297 -3.53 -24.42 -0.55
C GLY A 297 -3.36 -23.99 0.90
N LEU A 298 -4.49 -23.82 1.57
CA LEU A 298 -4.55 -23.49 2.99
C LEU A 298 -4.63 -24.77 3.82
N GLY A 299 -4.05 -24.73 5.02
CA GLY A 299 -4.21 -25.79 6.00
C GLY A 299 -5.64 -25.89 6.53
N GLU A 300 -5.95 -27.04 7.14
CA GLU A 300 -7.26 -27.33 7.72
C GLU A 300 -7.69 -26.22 8.71
N GLY A 301 -8.98 -25.87 8.68
CA GLY A 301 -9.56 -24.84 9.56
C GLY A 301 -9.28 -23.40 9.16
N HIS A 302 -8.48 -23.15 8.11
CA HIS A 302 -8.16 -21.79 7.64
C HIS A 302 -8.94 -21.44 6.37
N ALA A 303 -9.39 -20.19 6.29
CA ALA A 303 -10.11 -19.67 5.14
C ALA A 303 -9.78 -18.19 4.90
N LEU A 304 -9.94 -17.75 3.65
CA LEU A 304 -9.87 -16.33 3.33
C LEU A 304 -11.07 -15.59 3.91
N HIS A 305 -10.79 -14.46 4.55
CA HIS A 305 -11.76 -13.49 5.03
C HIS A 305 -12.70 -13.03 3.90
N VAL A 306 -13.94 -12.76 4.27
CA VAL A 306 -14.99 -12.24 3.38
C VAL A 306 -15.20 -10.77 3.74
N TRP A 307 -14.86 -9.88 2.81
CA TRP A 307 -15.08 -8.44 3.02
C TRP A 307 -16.51 -8.05 2.70
N GLU A 308 -17.12 -7.28 3.59
CA GLU A 308 -18.43 -6.65 3.34
C GLU A 308 -18.26 -5.30 2.65
N ASN A 309 -19.18 -4.92 1.78
CA ASN A 309 -19.18 -3.56 1.25
C ASN A 309 -19.66 -2.58 2.32
N THR A 310 -18.81 -1.63 2.70
CA THR A 310 -19.11 -0.62 3.73
C THR A 310 -19.26 0.79 3.16
N PHE A 311 -19.27 0.95 1.83
CA PHE A 311 -19.61 2.24 1.23
C PHE A 311 -21.02 2.66 1.66
N PRO A 312 -21.27 3.97 1.85
CA PRO A 312 -22.61 4.48 2.10
C PRO A 312 -23.56 4.04 0.99
N GLN A 313 -24.73 3.54 1.37
CA GLN A 313 -25.78 3.23 0.40
C GLN A 313 -26.35 4.54 -0.17
N PRO A 314 -26.76 4.55 -1.45
CA PRO A 314 -27.35 5.73 -2.10
C PRO A 314 -28.57 6.31 -1.38
#